data_AF-X1CHC0-F1
#
_entry.id   AF-X1CHC0-F1
#
_cell.length_a   1.000
_cell.length_b   1.000
_cell.length_c   1.000
_cell.angle_alpha   90.00
_cell.angle_beta   90.00
_cell.angle_gamma   90.00
#
_symmetry.space_group_name_H-M   'P 1'
#
loop_
_entity.id
_entity.type
_entity.pdbx_description
1 polymer ?
#
loop_
_entity_poly.entity_id
_entity_poly.type
_entity_poly.pdbx_seq_one_letter_code
_entity_poly.pdbx_strand_id
1 'polypeptide(L)'
;TADHPIYAGQVGTSCNTLYGNKMFLESDLVLAVGCRFSDRHTGALDVYTQGRKFIHIDIEPTQIGRIFPPNLGIVADAKLALQALFEMAQTLTSPKKPDKRVSAILEMRSAHQRRMDFNQVPIKPQRVFKEINEFFDEDTIFTTCIGLNQIWSAQFQRVFKPRHYLLPGGAGPLGWDLP
;
A
#
# COMPACT_ATOMS: atom_id res chain seq x y z
N THR A 1 -7.95 6.52 0.42
CA THR A 1 -8.11 6.12 1.83
C THR A 1 -8.44 4.62 1.87
N ALA A 2 -8.31 3.93 3.01
CA ALA A 2 -8.49 2.47 3.07
C ALA A 2 -9.92 1.98 2.70
N ASP A 3 -10.91 2.86 2.82
CA ASP A 3 -12.31 2.65 2.48
C ASP A 3 -12.65 3.00 1.02
N HIS A 4 -11.79 3.77 0.33
CA HIS A 4 -12.05 4.22 -1.04
C HIS A 4 -12.25 3.03 -2.01
N PRO A 5 -13.25 3.06 -2.92
CA PRO A 5 -13.61 1.89 -3.74
C PRO A 5 -12.49 1.28 -4.59
N ILE A 6 -11.55 2.12 -5.06
CA ILE A 6 -10.42 1.68 -5.90
C ILE A 6 -9.15 1.36 -5.09
N TYR A 7 -9.20 1.39 -3.75
CA TYR A 7 -8.06 0.99 -2.93
C TYR A 7 -7.87 -0.53 -2.98
N ALA A 8 -6.84 -0.96 -3.70
CA ALA A 8 -6.56 -2.37 -3.97
C ALA A 8 -5.73 -3.08 -2.88
N GLY A 9 -5.41 -2.41 -1.77
CA GLY A 9 -4.69 -3.01 -0.64
C GLY A 9 -3.20 -2.70 -0.60
N GLN A 10 -2.48 -3.40 0.29
CA GLN A 10 -1.05 -3.22 0.50
C GLN A 10 -0.26 -4.40 -0.06
N VAL A 11 0.87 -4.09 -0.71
CA VAL A 11 1.76 -5.09 -1.30
C VAL A 11 3.03 -5.20 -0.47
N GLY A 12 3.48 -6.43 -0.25
CA GLY A 12 4.72 -6.71 0.48
C GLY A 12 4.85 -8.15 0.97
N THR A 13 5.96 -8.43 1.62
CA THR A 13 6.30 -9.77 2.14
C THR A 13 5.65 -10.05 3.49
N SER A 14 5.73 -9.12 4.44
CA SER A 14 5.10 -9.24 5.77
C SER A 14 3.95 -8.24 5.97
N CYS A 15 4.20 -6.97 5.65
CA CYS A 15 3.25 -5.88 5.80
C CYS A 15 2.42 -5.75 4.50
N ASN A 16 1.46 -6.66 4.33
CA ASN A 16 0.64 -6.75 3.12
C ASN A 16 -0.82 -7.08 3.45
N THR A 17 -1.68 -6.93 2.45
CA THR A 17 -2.95 -7.63 2.39
C THR A 17 -2.89 -8.73 1.34
N LEU A 18 -3.58 -9.84 1.59
CA LEU A 18 -3.60 -10.97 0.65
C LEU A 18 -4.15 -10.55 -0.72
N TYR A 19 -5.24 -9.78 -0.73
CA TYR A 19 -5.80 -9.22 -1.96
C TYR A 19 -4.88 -8.19 -2.62
N GLY A 20 -4.08 -7.45 -1.86
CA GLY A 20 -3.11 -6.49 -2.40
C GLY A 20 -2.04 -7.19 -3.22
N ASN A 21 -1.39 -8.21 -2.64
CA ASN A 21 -0.41 -9.03 -3.38
C ASN A 21 -1.04 -9.70 -4.61
N LYS A 22 -2.27 -10.25 -4.49
CA LYS A 22 -2.94 -10.89 -5.64
C LYS A 22 -3.23 -9.90 -6.77
N MET A 23 -3.83 -8.75 -6.45
CA MET A 23 -4.11 -7.70 -7.42
C MET A 23 -2.84 -7.16 -8.08
N PHE A 24 -1.73 -7.09 -7.34
CA PHE A 24 -0.43 -6.71 -7.89
C PHE A 24 0.13 -7.78 -8.83
N LEU A 25 0.09 -9.05 -8.45
CA LEU A 25 0.59 -10.14 -9.30
C LEU A 25 -0.24 -10.30 -10.58
N GLU A 26 -1.51 -9.94 -10.57
CA GLU A 26 -2.37 -9.92 -11.77
C GLU A 26 -2.19 -8.65 -12.61
N SER A 27 -1.37 -7.68 -12.20
CA SER A 27 -1.13 -6.46 -12.99
C SER A 27 -0.21 -6.74 -14.17
N ASP A 28 -0.33 -5.90 -15.18
CA ASP A 28 0.53 -5.81 -16.37
C ASP A 28 1.28 -4.47 -16.44
N LEU A 29 0.84 -3.48 -15.66
CA LEU A 29 1.46 -2.17 -15.52
C LEU A 29 1.45 -1.72 -14.05
N VAL A 30 2.59 -1.17 -13.61
CA VAL A 30 2.78 -0.54 -12.31
C VAL A 30 3.24 0.90 -12.53
N LEU A 31 2.41 1.86 -12.09
CA LEU A 31 2.78 3.27 -11.99
C LEU A 31 3.24 3.55 -10.55
N ALA A 32 4.55 3.55 -10.34
CA ALA A 32 5.21 3.81 -9.08
C ALA A 32 5.50 5.31 -8.93
N VAL A 33 4.86 5.98 -7.97
CA VAL A 33 5.01 7.43 -7.74
C VAL A 33 5.51 7.69 -6.32
N GLY A 34 6.67 8.34 -6.20
CA GLY A 34 7.24 8.73 -4.91
C GLY A 34 7.57 7.56 -3.98
N CYS A 35 7.85 6.38 -4.55
CA CYS A 35 8.18 5.18 -3.79
C CYS A 35 9.54 4.61 -4.19
N ARG A 36 10.09 3.80 -3.29
CA ARG A 36 11.27 2.98 -3.53
C ARG A 36 10.86 1.51 -3.50
N PHE A 37 11.50 0.70 -4.33
CA PHE A 37 11.25 -0.74 -4.39
C PHE A 37 12.04 -1.49 -3.31
N SER A 38 11.68 -1.28 -2.03
CA SER A 38 12.36 -1.95 -0.92
C SER A 38 12.19 -3.47 -0.99
N ASP A 39 13.17 -4.20 -0.46
CA ASP A 39 13.19 -5.67 -0.35
C ASP A 39 11.92 -6.22 0.32
N ARG A 40 11.44 -5.55 1.38
CA ARG A 40 10.22 -5.95 2.09
C ARG A 40 8.95 -5.73 1.28
N HIS A 41 8.97 -4.82 0.31
CA HIS A 41 7.86 -4.61 -0.62
C HIS A 41 7.93 -5.56 -1.81
N THR A 42 9.11 -5.75 -2.40
CA THR A 42 9.27 -6.52 -3.63
C THR A 42 9.32 -8.02 -3.41
N GLY A 43 9.99 -8.47 -2.34
CA GLY A 43 10.41 -9.86 -2.24
C GLY A 43 11.32 -10.25 -3.42
N ALA A 44 11.07 -11.43 -4.01
CA ALA A 44 11.82 -11.92 -5.15
C ALA A 44 11.54 -11.09 -6.42
N LEU A 45 12.57 -10.48 -7.00
CA LEU A 45 12.42 -9.51 -8.09
C LEU A 45 11.93 -10.15 -9.40
N ASP A 46 12.29 -11.40 -9.66
CA ASP A 46 11.79 -12.18 -10.79
C ASP A 46 10.27 -12.31 -10.71
N VAL A 47 9.75 -12.73 -9.55
CA VAL A 47 8.30 -12.82 -9.30
C VAL A 47 7.64 -11.44 -9.36
N TYR A 48 8.25 -10.43 -8.74
CA TYR A 48 7.72 -9.06 -8.67
C TYR A 48 7.58 -8.42 -10.06
N THR A 49 8.53 -8.66 -10.96
CA THR A 49 8.59 -8.01 -12.28
C THR A 49 8.00 -8.85 -13.42
N GLN A 50 7.76 -10.15 -13.21
CA GLN A 50 7.29 -11.06 -14.25
C GLN A 50 6.02 -10.56 -14.98
N GLY A 51 6.14 -10.34 -16.28
CA GLY A 51 5.01 -9.95 -17.14
C GLY A 51 4.48 -8.52 -16.91
N ARG A 52 5.21 -7.68 -16.17
CA ARG A 52 4.77 -6.34 -15.76
C ARG A 52 5.68 -5.26 -16.32
N LYS A 53 5.06 -4.18 -16.79
CA LYS A 53 5.75 -2.92 -17.12
C LYS A 53 5.77 -2.00 -15.91
N PHE A 54 6.86 -1.27 -15.73
CA PHE A 54 7.06 -0.32 -14.65
C PHE A 54 7.32 1.08 -15.18
N ILE A 55 6.53 2.04 -14.70
CA ILE A 55 6.80 3.47 -14.81
C ILE A 55 7.15 3.95 -13.41
N HIS A 56 8.32 4.55 -13.23
CA HIS A 56 8.81 5.00 -11.92
C HIS A 56 9.05 6.51 -11.94
N ILE A 57 8.33 7.22 -11.07
CA ILE A 57 8.45 8.65 -10.86
C ILE A 57 9.03 8.87 -9.46
N ASP A 58 10.24 9.44 -9.40
CA ASP A 58 10.91 9.77 -8.14
C ASP A 58 11.60 11.14 -8.27
N ILE A 59 11.70 11.87 -7.18
CA ILE A 59 12.37 13.18 -7.15
C ILE A 59 13.89 13.02 -7.16
N GLU A 60 14.39 11.88 -6.66
CA GLU A 60 15.81 11.58 -6.52
C GLU A 60 16.28 10.71 -7.70
N PRO A 61 17.12 11.25 -8.62
CA PRO A 61 17.58 10.53 -9.81
C PRO A 61 18.22 9.17 -9.51
N THR A 62 18.95 9.08 -8.39
CA THR A 62 19.66 7.86 -8.00
C THR A 62 18.75 6.74 -7.52
N GLN A 63 17.44 6.98 -7.34
CA GLN A 63 16.47 5.91 -7.05
C GLN A 63 15.97 5.20 -8.30
N ILE A 64 15.99 5.89 -9.46
CA ILE A 64 15.50 5.32 -10.71
C ILE A 64 16.48 4.25 -11.19
N GLY A 65 15.99 3.02 -11.35
CA GLY A 65 16.82 1.89 -11.78
C GLY A 65 17.71 1.29 -10.69
N ARG A 66 17.66 1.81 -9.46
CA ARG A 66 18.53 1.37 -8.35
C ARG A 66 18.34 -0.10 -7.97
N ILE A 67 17.10 -0.57 -7.97
CA ILE A 67 16.75 -1.95 -7.57
C ILE A 67 16.55 -2.83 -8.80
N PHE A 68 15.80 -2.34 -9.78
CA PHE A 68 15.68 -2.92 -11.11
C PHE A 68 15.35 -1.80 -12.11
N PRO A 69 15.71 -1.94 -13.40
CA PRO A 69 15.44 -0.91 -14.40
C PRO A 69 13.93 -0.84 -14.71
N PRO A 70 13.27 0.33 -14.54
CA PRO A 70 11.89 0.51 -15.00
C PRO A 70 11.84 0.62 -16.53
N ASN A 71 10.67 0.40 -17.12
CA ASN A 71 10.46 0.65 -18.55
C ASN A 71 10.48 2.15 -18.88
N LEU A 72 10.07 2.99 -17.92
CA LEU A 72 10.17 4.44 -18.00
C LEU A 72 10.50 5.01 -16.62
N GLY A 73 11.59 5.77 -16.53
CA GLY A 73 11.95 6.55 -15.35
C GLY A 73 11.72 8.03 -15.57
N ILE A 74 11.08 8.72 -14.62
CA ILE A 74 10.82 10.16 -14.67
C ILE A 74 11.36 10.79 -13.38
N VAL A 75 12.31 11.72 -13.51
CA VAL A 75 12.79 12.51 -12.39
C VAL A 75 11.87 13.70 -12.21
N ALA A 76 11.03 13.69 -11.17
CA ALA A 76 10.09 14.78 -10.91
C ALA A 76 9.59 14.77 -9.45
N ASP A 77 9.19 15.95 -8.97
CA ASP A 77 8.34 16.04 -7.79
C ASP A 77 6.99 15.33 -8.04
N ALA A 78 6.54 14.52 -7.08
CA ALA A 78 5.35 13.70 -7.22
C ALA A 78 4.07 14.54 -7.42
N LYS A 79 3.97 15.70 -6.76
CA LYS A 79 2.80 16.59 -6.90
C LYS A 79 2.74 17.16 -8.30
N LEU A 80 3.85 17.71 -8.80
CA LEU A 80 3.93 18.28 -10.15
C LEU A 80 3.67 17.22 -11.23
N ALA A 81 4.25 16.02 -11.08
CA ALA A 81 4.03 14.92 -12.01
C ALA A 81 2.56 14.47 -12.06
N LEU A 82 1.91 14.31 -10.90
CA LEU A 82 0.50 13.93 -10.83
C LEU A 82 -0.44 15.02 -11.38
N GLN A 83 -0.11 16.30 -11.20
CA GLN A 83 -0.85 17.41 -11.79
C GLN A 83 -0.80 17.36 -13.33
N ALA A 84 0.39 17.20 -13.91
CA ALA A 84 0.55 17.07 -15.35
C ALA A 84 -0.17 15.83 -15.91
N LEU A 85 -0.06 14.69 -15.22
CA LEU A 85 -0.78 13.46 -15.60
C LEU A 85 -2.30 13.65 -15.55
N PHE A 86 -2.81 14.35 -14.55
CA PHE A 86 -4.24 14.63 -14.41
C PHE A 86 -4.75 15.52 -15.55
N GLU A 87 -4.05 16.62 -15.86
CA GLU A 87 -4.40 17.52 -16.97
C GLU A 87 -4.41 16.79 -18.32
N MET A 88 -3.37 15.99 -18.58
CA MET A 88 -3.30 15.17 -19.78
C MET A 88 -4.41 14.12 -19.82
N ALA A 89 -4.73 13.47 -18.70
CA ALA A 89 -5.82 12.51 -18.64
C ALA A 89 -7.18 13.15 -18.97
N GLN A 90 -7.44 14.37 -18.50
CA GLN A 90 -8.67 15.10 -18.83
C GLN A 90 -8.78 15.42 -20.32
N THR A 91 -7.66 15.66 -21.00
CA THR A 91 -7.65 15.97 -22.44
C THR A 91 -7.68 14.72 -23.32
N LEU A 92 -6.94 13.67 -22.91
CA LEU A 92 -6.73 12.47 -23.71
C LEU A 92 -7.77 11.37 -23.46
N THR A 93 -8.55 11.47 -22.38
CA THR A 93 -9.49 10.42 -22.00
C THR A 93 -10.88 10.98 -21.74
N SER A 94 -11.89 10.25 -22.20
CA SER A 94 -13.27 10.48 -21.77
C SER A 94 -13.55 9.73 -20.46
N PRO A 95 -14.53 10.18 -19.65
CA PRO A 95 -14.96 9.44 -18.46
C PRO A 95 -15.25 7.97 -18.78
N LYS A 96 -14.53 7.06 -18.11
CA LYS A 96 -14.73 5.62 -18.27
C LYS A 96 -15.51 5.07 -17.09
N LYS A 97 -16.44 4.15 -17.35
CA LYS A 97 -16.99 3.30 -16.30
C LYS A 97 -15.87 2.37 -15.78
N PRO A 98 -15.88 2.01 -14.48
CA PRO A 98 -14.99 0.99 -13.96
C PRO A 98 -15.05 -0.27 -14.84
N ASP A 99 -13.89 -0.77 -15.24
CA ASP A 99 -13.82 -2.05 -15.94
C ASP A 99 -14.09 -3.21 -14.97
N LYS A 100 -14.04 -4.44 -15.50
CA LYS A 100 -14.24 -5.66 -14.68
C LYS A 100 -13.23 -5.76 -13.54
N ARG A 101 -11.99 -5.34 -13.75
CA ARG A 101 -10.92 -5.42 -12.75
C ARG A 101 -11.15 -4.45 -11.61
N VAL A 102 -11.48 -3.20 -11.92
CA VAL A 102 -11.81 -2.18 -10.92
C VAL A 102 -13.07 -2.57 -10.14
N SER A 103 -14.09 -3.08 -10.84
CA SER A 103 -15.33 -3.54 -10.21
C SER A 103 -15.11 -4.74 -9.26
N ALA A 104 -14.15 -5.61 -9.56
CA ALA A 104 -13.81 -6.76 -8.73
C ALA A 104 -13.05 -6.41 -7.44
N ILE A 105 -12.51 -5.19 -7.28
CA ILE A 105 -11.69 -4.82 -6.11
C ILE A 105 -12.44 -5.03 -4.80
N LEU A 106 -13.71 -4.63 -4.73
CA LEU A 106 -14.52 -4.73 -3.51
C LEU A 106 -14.79 -6.20 -3.13
N GLU A 107 -15.10 -7.03 -4.11
CA GLU A 107 -15.30 -8.47 -3.94
C GLU A 107 -14.00 -9.15 -3.50
N MET A 108 -12.89 -8.86 -4.19
CA MET A 108 -11.56 -9.37 -3.86
C MET A 108 -11.14 -9.00 -2.44
N ARG A 109 -11.38 -7.74 -2.04
CA ARG A 109 -11.14 -7.25 -0.69
C ARG A 109 -11.94 -8.05 0.32
N SER A 110 -13.23 -8.28 0.09
CA SER A 110 -14.12 -9.04 0.96
C SER A 110 -13.70 -10.51 1.09
N ALA A 111 -13.45 -11.17 -0.04
CA ALA A 111 -13.15 -12.60 -0.11
C ALA A 111 -11.81 -12.98 0.53
N HIS A 112 -10.85 -12.04 0.63
CA HIS A 112 -9.52 -12.30 1.18
C HIS A 112 -9.23 -11.50 2.45
N GLN A 113 -10.28 -11.08 3.19
CA GLN A 113 -10.08 -10.48 4.50
C GLN A 113 -9.57 -11.53 5.49
N ARG A 114 -8.55 -11.15 6.26
CA ARG A 114 -8.12 -11.93 7.41
C ARG A 114 -9.18 -11.80 8.50
N ARG A 115 -9.57 -12.92 9.10
CA ARG A 115 -10.50 -12.93 10.23
C ARG A 115 -9.93 -12.11 11.40
N MET A 116 -10.76 -11.24 11.97
CA MET A 116 -10.42 -10.47 13.18
C MET A 116 -11.36 -10.75 14.37
N ASP A 117 -12.55 -11.28 14.10
CA ASP A 117 -13.54 -11.56 15.14
C ASP A 117 -13.28 -12.91 15.83
N PHE A 118 -12.49 -12.82 16.90
CA PHE A 118 -12.05 -13.93 17.74
C PHE A 118 -12.54 -13.71 19.18
N ASN A 119 -12.97 -14.79 19.83
CA ASN A 119 -13.49 -14.80 21.21
C ASN A 119 -12.60 -15.60 22.18
N GLN A 120 -11.40 -16.02 21.76
CA GLN A 120 -10.50 -16.80 22.59
C GLN A 120 -9.92 -16.01 23.77
N VAL A 121 -9.60 -16.73 24.83
CA VAL A 121 -8.81 -16.27 25.99
C VAL A 121 -7.59 -17.20 26.13
N PRO A 122 -6.33 -16.68 26.15
CA PRO A 122 -5.94 -15.27 26.05
C PRO A 122 -6.31 -14.60 24.71
N ILE A 123 -6.48 -13.27 24.73
CA ILE A 123 -6.95 -12.48 23.59
C ILE A 123 -6.02 -12.63 22.39
N LYS A 124 -6.60 -12.85 21.20
CA LYS A 124 -5.86 -12.84 19.94
C LYS A 124 -5.61 -11.40 19.46
N PRO A 125 -4.42 -11.05 18.96
CA PRO A 125 -4.08 -9.69 18.54
C PRO A 125 -5.00 -9.15 17.45
N GLN A 126 -5.51 -10.00 16.55
CA GLN A 126 -6.45 -9.57 15.51
C GLN A 126 -7.74 -8.99 16.11
N ARG A 127 -8.19 -9.52 17.26
CA ARG A 127 -9.36 -8.99 17.98
C ARG A 127 -9.08 -7.59 18.51
N VAL A 128 -7.87 -7.34 19.01
CA VAL A 128 -7.46 -6.00 19.47
C VAL A 128 -7.56 -4.97 18.35
N PHE A 129 -7.06 -5.28 17.15
CA PHE A 129 -7.17 -4.37 15.99
C PHE A 129 -8.61 -4.18 15.51
N LYS A 130 -9.48 -5.19 15.61
CA LYS A 130 -10.92 -5.00 15.34
C LYS A 130 -11.51 -3.94 16.26
N GLU A 131 -11.30 -4.09 17.57
CA GLU A 131 -11.86 -3.15 18.56
C GLU A 131 -11.27 -1.74 18.40
N ILE A 132 -9.95 -1.60 18.14
CA ILE A 132 -9.32 -0.30 17.85
C ILE A 132 -9.97 0.36 16.64
N ASN A 133 -10.16 -0.38 15.54
CA ASN A 133 -10.75 0.16 14.31
C ASN A 133 -12.24 0.52 14.45
N GLU A 134 -12.95 -0.07 15.41
CA GLU A 134 -14.37 0.20 15.68
C GLU A 134 -14.55 1.34 16.70
N PHE A 135 -13.59 1.53 17.60
CA PHE A 135 -13.63 2.54 18.65
C PHE A 135 -13.12 3.91 18.19
N PHE A 136 -12.00 3.94 17.47
CA PHE A 136 -11.35 5.18 17.04
C PHE A 136 -11.85 5.65 15.67
N ASP A 137 -11.85 6.96 15.46
CA ASP A 137 -12.32 7.61 14.25
C ASP A 137 -11.23 7.80 13.17
N GLU A 138 -11.60 8.46 12.08
CA GLU A 138 -10.70 8.70 10.94
C GLU A 138 -9.61 9.74 11.17
N ASP A 139 -9.71 10.54 12.24
CA ASP A 139 -8.74 11.56 12.65
C ASP A 139 -7.68 11.02 13.62
N THR A 140 -7.84 9.76 14.04
CA THR A 140 -6.90 9.11 14.96
C THR A 140 -5.54 8.86 14.27
N ILE A 141 -4.46 9.25 14.96
CA ILE A 141 -3.09 9.01 14.55
C ILE A 141 -2.57 7.75 15.23
N PHE A 142 -2.11 6.79 14.42
CA PHE A 142 -1.49 5.57 14.92
C PHE A 142 0.03 5.64 14.81
N THR A 143 0.71 5.52 15.95
CA THR A 143 2.15 5.30 16.02
C THR A 143 2.44 3.83 16.30
N THR A 144 3.52 3.31 15.72
CA THR A 144 4.00 1.96 16.05
C THR A 144 5.50 1.83 15.80
N CYS A 145 6.16 0.97 16.54
CA CYS A 145 7.57 0.64 16.33
C CYS A 145 7.72 -0.58 15.41
N ILE A 146 8.74 -1.42 15.61
CA ILE A 146 8.94 -2.67 14.87
C ILE A 146 8.55 -3.89 15.70
N GLY A 147 8.14 -4.95 15.03
CA GLY A 147 7.79 -6.22 15.66
C GLY A 147 6.52 -6.82 15.09
N LEU A 148 5.99 -7.84 15.75
CA LEU A 148 4.72 -8.46 15.36
C LEU A 148 3.56 -7.48 15.45
N ASN A 149 3.56 -6.57 16.43
CA ASN A 149 2.60 -5.49 16.54
C ASN A 149 2.55 -4.61 15.28
N GLN A 150 3.70 -4.28 14.69
CA GLN A 150 3.79 -3.50 13.46
C GLN A 150 3.33 -4.27 12.24
N ILE A 151 3.69 -5.56 12.14
CA ILE A 151 3.21 -6.43 11.07
C ILE A 151 1.68 -6.54 11.14
N TRP A 152 1.13 -6.80 12.33
CA TRP A 152 -0.32 -6.83 12.54
C TRP A 152 -0.97 -5.48 12.26
N SER A 153 -0.36 -4.39 12.72
CA SER A 153 -0.85 -3.04 12.43
C SER A 153 -0.94 -2.79 10.92
N ALA A 154 0.10 -3.09 10.14
CA ALA A 154 0.02 -2.96 8.69
C ALA A 154 -1.06 -3.88 8.06
N GLN A 155 -1.27 -5.07 8.61
CA GLN A 155 -2.23 -6.04 8.10
C GLN A 155 -3.70 -5.74 8.47
N PHE A 156 -3.95 -5.02 9.58
CA PHE A 156 -5.29 -4.89 10.17
C PHE A 156 -5.71 -3.45 10.48
N GLN A 157 -4.79 -2.52 10.74
CA GLN A 157 -5.10 -1.13 11.09
C GLN A 157 -5.74 -0.42 9.91
N ARG A 158 -6.87 0.26 10.14
CA ARG A 158 -7.51 1.12 9.14
C ARG A 158 -7.03 2.54 9.34
N VAL A 159 -6.49 3.13 8.25
CA VAL A 159 -5.99 4.50 8.23
C VAL A 159 -6.58 5.21 7.02
N PHE A 160 -7.11 6.40 7.27
CA PHE A 160 -7.89 7.13 6.27
C PHE A 160 -7.11 8.31 5.70
N LYS A 161 -6.20 8.93 6.47
CA LYS A 161 -5.52 10.17 6.07
C LYS A 161 -4.00 9.99 5.95
N PRO A 162 -3.33 10.69 5.01
CA PRO A 162 -1.88 10.81 5.04
C PRO A 162 -1.40 11.33 6.39
N ARG A 163 -0.19 10.94 6.82
CA ARG A 163 0.41 11.35 8.11
C ARG A 163 -0.34 10.87 9.38
N HIS A 164 -1.32 9.98 9.24
CA HIS A 164 -2.03 9.35 10.38
C HIS A 164 -1.53 7.93 10.68
N TYR A 165 -0.48 7.50 9.98
CA TYR A 165 0.22 6.26 10.25
C TYR A 165 1.71 6.52 10.31
N LEU A 166 2.26 6.50 11.52
CA LEU A 166 3.63 6.87 11.81
C LEU A 166 4.40 5.63 12.24
N LEU A 167 5.35 5.21 11.41
CA LEU A 167 6.20 4.06 11.70
C LEU A 167 7.61 4.26 11.14
N PRO A 168 8.65 3.77 11.83
CA PRO A 168 10.03 3.95 11.40
C PRO A 168 10.45 2.87 10.37
N GLY A 169 9.76 2.79 9.23
CA GLY A 169 9.82 1.62 8.35
C GLY A 169 11.18 1.31 7.70
N GLY A 170 12.06 2.30 7.56
CA GLY A 170 13.39 2.12 6.96
C GLY A 170 14.40 1.47 7.91
N ALA A 171 14.58 2.03 9.10
CA ALA A 171 15.59 1.60 10.07
C ALA A 171 15.01 0.74 11.19
N GLY A 172 13.80 1.06 11.66
CA GLY A 172 13.12 0.31 12.70
C GLY A 172 13.79 0.27 14.08
N PRO A 173 14.25 1.39 14.67
CA PRO A 173 14.82 1.36 16.02
C PRO A 173 13.72 1.10 17.05
N LEU A 174 13.95 0.16 17.97
CA LEU A 174 13.05 -0.13 19.09
C LEU A 174 12.86 1.13 19.96
N GLY A 175 11.61 1.35 20.41
CA GLY A 175 11.25 2.48 21.27
C GLY A 175 10.94 3.79 20.54
N TRP A 176 10.90 3.81 19.21
CA TRP A 176 10.58 5.01 18.41
C TRP A 176 9.14 5.51 18.57
N ASP A 177 8.21 4.65 18.99
CA ASP A 177 6.77 4.94 19.05
C ASP A 177 6.32 5.75 20.27
N LEU A 178 7.20 5.94 21.26
CA LEU A 178 6.95 6.67 22.49
C LEU A 178 7.40 8.15 22.50
N PRO A 179 8.64 8.51 22.10
CA PRO A 179 9.10 9.90 22.12
C PRO A 179 8.37 10.79 21.10
#